data_AF-A0AAD9MHF3-F1
#
_entry.id   AF-A0AAD9MHF3-F1
#
_cell.length_a   1.000
_cell.length_b   1.000
_cell.length_c   1.000
_cell.angle_alpha   90.00
_cell.angle_beta   90.00
_cell.angle_gamma   90.00
#
_symmetry.space_group_name_H-M   'P 1'
#
loop_
_entity.id
_entity.type
_entity.pdbx_description
1 polymer ?
#
loop_
_entity_poly.entity_id
_entity_poly.type
_entity_poly.pdbx_seq_one_letter_code
_entity_poly.pdbx_strand_id
1 'polypeptide(L)'
;MTAVDFVAATSAGPVVPEQAMLRWDSEASPVGTAVFAAAAAEGSGLSVTVKSSAVAPLVPNGPASLSLVLGDAGVAKGADVLLARSVHLATATPREELLPARRERPDVHHTFRQPEKRVNALALTVTMALLAVFWLRLTLTQTLVPLAALLSVVSFTGRGLGPAKAKSL
;
A
#
# COMPACT_ATOMS: atom_id res chain seq x y z
N MET A 1 8.26 19.37 -3.79
CA MET A 1 8.61 20.20 -4.97
C MET A 1 10.11 20.30 -4.95
N THR A 2 10.78 19.84 -6.00
CA THR A 2 12.26 19.89 -6.07
C THR A 2 12.60 20.86 -7.19
N ALA A 3 13.12 22.02 -6.82
CA ALA A 3 13.62 23.01 -7.76
C ALA A 3 15.14 22.86 -7.82
N VAL A 4 15.70 22.85 -9.03
CA VAL A 4 17.15 22.88 -9.20
C VAL A 4 17.50 23.99 -10.19
N ASP A 5 18.27 24.96 -9.69
CA ASP A 5 18.73 26.10 -10.45
C ASP A 5 20.18 25.87 -10.88
N PHE A 6 20.50 26.17 -12.14
CA PHE A 6 21.85 26.03 -12.65
C PHE A 6 22.27 27.27 -13.44
N VAL A 7 23.55 27.63 -13.31
CA VAL A 7 24.17 28.69 -14.11
C VAL A 7 25.38 28.08 -14.79
N ALA A 8 25.36 28.00 -16.13
CA ALA A 8 26.53 27.61 -16.91
C ALA A 8 27.48 28.81 -17.01
N ALA A 9 28.44 28.89 -16.09
CA ALA A 9 29.49 29.90 -16.15
C ALA A 9 30.65 29.39 -17.01
N THR A 10 30.90 30.03 -18.16
CA THR A 10 32.13 29.82 -18.93
C THR A 10 33.07 30.99 -18.70
N SER A 11 34.37 30.78 -18.94
CA SER A 11 35.39 31.84 -18.85
C SER A 11 35.18 32.98 -19.87
N ALA A 12 34.28 32.82 -20.85
CA ALA A 12 33.97 33.80 -21.89
C ALA A 12 32.65 34.57 -21.63
N GLY A 13 32.02 34.36 -20.47
CA GLY A 13 30.68 34.88 -20.15
C GLY A 13 29.64 33.77 -20.10
N PRO A 14 28.38 34.10 -19.80
CA PRO A 14 27.33 33.10 -19.78
C PRO A 14 27.00 32.63 -21.19
N VAL A 15 27.06 31.32 -21.40
CA VAL A 15 26.63 30.69 -22.65
C VAL A 15 25.39 29.87 -22.32
N VAL A 16 24.28 30.14 -23.00
CA VAL A 16 23.05 29.37 -22.87
C VAL A 16 23.09 28.28 -23.95
N PRO A 17 23.27 26.99 -23.59
CA PRO A 17 23.28 25.92 -24.56
C PRO A 17 21.89 25.75 -25.19
N GLU A 18 21.84 25.37 -26.48
CA GLU A 18 20.58 25.11 -27.18
C GLU A 18 19.77 23.96 -26.56
N GLN A 19 20.46 22.97 -25.99
CA GLN A 19 19.85 21.86 -25.27
C GLN A 19 20.33 21.87 -23.82
N ALA A 20 19.39 22.07 -22.91
CA ALA A 20 19.60 21.84 -21.48
C ALA A 20 18.41 21.08 -20.92
N MET A 21 18.68 19.93 -20.31
CA MET A 21 17.64 19.07 -19.77
C MET A 21 18.11 18.38 -18.49
N LEU A 22 17.17 18.16 -17.60
CA LEU A 22 17.33 17.32 -16.41
C LEU A 22 16.80 15.93 -16.75
N ARG A 23 17.68 14.92 -16.71
CA ARG A 23 17.33 13.52 -16.91
C ARG A 23 17.26 12.81 -15.56
N TRP A 24 16.18 12.05 -15.37
CA TRP A 24 15.94 11.24 -14.20
C TRP A 24 15.82 9.79 -14.64
N ASP A 25 16.78 8.95 -14.23
CA ASP A 25 16.86 7.55 -14.63
C ASP A 25 16.60 6.63 -13.44
N SER A 26 15.64 5.70 -13.58
CA SER A 26 15.42 4.66 -12.58
C SER A 26 16.56 3.65 -12.58
N GLU A 27 17.11 3.36 -11.40
CA GLU A 27 18.08 2.27 -11.25
C GLU A 27 17.38 0.89 -11.30
N ALA A 28 16.06 0.85 -11.07
CA ALA A 28 15.27 -0.38 -11.05
C ALA A 28 14.77 -0.82 -12.45
N SER A 29 14.72 0.09 -13.43
CA SER A 29 14.23 -0.23 -14.78
C SER A 29 14.84 0.66 -15.85
N PRO A 30 15.40 0.11 -16.94
CA PRO A 30 15.99 0.88 -18.05
C PRO A 30 14.96 1.66 -18.88
N VAL A 31 13.65 1.43 -18.65
CA VAL A 31 12.56 2.15 -19.34
C VAL A 31 12.06 3.33 -18.48
N GLY A 32 12.49 3.41 -17.22
CA GLY A 32 12.04 4.42 -16.26
C GLY A 32 12.84 5.72 -16.35
N THR A 33 12.86 6.37 -17.53
CA THR A 33 13.55 7.64 -17.74
C THR A 33 12.54 8.78 -17.92
N ALA A 34 12.73 9.88 -17.18
CA ALA A 34 12.02 11.13 -17.39
C ALA A 34 13.00 12.24 -17.78
N VAL A 35 12.61 13.08 -18.74
CA VAL A 35 13.43 14.19 -19.25
C VAL A 35 12.64 15.48 -19.12
N PHE A 36 13.25 16.51 -18.53
CA PHE A 36 12.64 17.81 -18.32
C PHE A 36 13.53 18.90 -18.92
N ALA A 37 13.01 19.66 -19.88
CA ALA A 37 13.73 20.77 -20.47
C ALA A 37 13.92 21.91 -19.45
N ALA A 38 15.09 22.54 -19.46
CA ALA A 38 15.36 23.74 -18.71
C ALA A 38 14.76 24.96 -19.40
N ALA A 39 14.19 25.86 -18.61
CA ALA A 39 13.72 27.15 -19.07
C ALA A 39 14.79 28.21 -18.78
N ALA A 40 14.84 29.25 -19.61
CA ALA A 40 15.62 30.44 -19.30
C ALA A 40 15.09 31.07 -18.01
N ALA A 41 15.98 31.30 -17.05
CA ALA A 41 15.67 32.03 -15.83
C ALA A 41 16.02 33.52 -16.01
N GLU A 42 15.52 34.39 -15.13
CA GLU A 42 15.95 35.80 -15.13
C GLU A 42 17.47 35.90 -14.98
N GLY A 43 18.11 36.63 -15.90
CA GLY A 43 19.56 36.67 -16.04
C GLY A 43 20.06 35.65 -17.06
N SER A 44 21.24 35.08 -16.79
CA SER A 44 21.95 34.20 -17.71
C SER A 44 21.98 32.73 -17.28
N GLY A 45 21.00 32.35 -16.44
CA GLY A 45 20.84 31.01 -15.88
C GLY A 45 19.73 30.20 -16.53
N LEU A 46 19.73 28.90 -16.23
CA LEU A 46 18.73 27.94 -16.62
C LEU A 46 18.10 27.33 -15.38
N SER A 47 16.77 27.29 -15.30
CA SER A 47 16.06 26.67 -14.17
C SER A 47 15.18 25.52 -14.63
N VAL A 48 15.17 24.46 -13.83
CA VAL A 48 14.26 23.33 -14.00
C VAL A 48 13.56 23.11 -12.67
N THR A 49 12.25 23.30 -12.64
CA THR A 49 11.43 22.95 -11.48
C THR A 49 10.56 21.75 -11.81
N VAL A 50 10.82 20.63 -11.13
CA VAL A 50 10.07 19.39 -11.35
C VAL A 50 9.17 19.10 -10.15
N LYS A 51 7.88 18.96 -10.42
CA LYS A 51 6.92 18.47 -9.42
C LYS A 51 7.00 16.94 -9.39
N SER A 52 7.05 16.37 -8.19
CA SER A 52 7.07 14.91 -8.00
C SER A 52 5.89 14.21 -8.69
N SER A 53 4.74 14.88 -8.79
CA SER A 53 3.56 14.38 -9.52
C SER A 53 3.77 14.23 -11.03
N ALA A 54 4.69 15.00 -11.64
CA ALA A 54 5.03 14.87 -13.06
C ALA A 54 6.05 13.76 -13.31
N VAL A 55 6.87 13.41 -12.31
CA VAL A 55 7.90 12.35 -12.39
C VAL A 55 7.30 10.98 -12.09
N ALA A 56 6.43 10.90 -11.09
CA ALA A 56 5.79 9.67 -10.63
C ALA A 56 5.19 8.75 -11.74
N PRO A 57 4.55 9.27 -12.81
CA PRO A 57 4.05 8.41 -13.88
C PRO A 57 5.17 7.86 -14.79
N LEU A 58 6.32 8.53 -14.88
CA LEU A 58 7.40 8.22 -15.81
C LEU A 58 8.49 7.35 -15.19
N VAL A 59 8.82 7.59 -13.93
CA VAL A 59 9.89 6.89 -13.21
C VAL A 59 9.25 5.97 -12.15
N PRO A 60 9.47 4.65 -12.19
CA PRO A 60 8.97 3.75 -11.18
C PRO A 60 9.57 4.04 -9.80
N ASN A 61 8.86 3.63 -8.75
CA ASN A 61 9.33 3.78 -7.38
C ASN A 61 10.62 3.00 -7.14
N GLY A 62 11.62 3.66 -6.59
CA GLY A 62 12.92 3.07 -6.34
C GLY A 62 14.02 4.12 -6.30
N PRO A 63 15.27 3.71 -6.05
CA PRO A 63 16.41 4.59 -6.23
C PRO A 63 16.53 4.99 -7.70
N ALA A 64 16.92 6.23 -7.91
CA ALA A 64 17.07 6.80 -9.23
C ALA A 64 18.22 7.82 -9.26
N SER A 65 18.86 7.96 -10.41
CA SER A 65 19.90 8.94 -10.65
C SER A 65 19.36 10.18 -11.34
N LEU A 66 19.87 11.34 -10.94
CA LEU A 66 19.56 12.62 -11.55
C LEU A 66 20.80 13.14 -12.28
N SER A 67 20.68 13.39 -13.58
CA SER A 67 21.75 13.91 -14.43
C SER A 67 21.32 15.19 -15.13
N LEU A 68 22.27 16.12 -15.31
CA LEU A 68 22.15 17.27 -16.17
C LEU A 68 22.75 16.94 -17.53
N VAL A 69 21.96 17.10 -18.59
CA VAL A 69 22.43 16.93 -19.97
C VAL A 69 22.43 18.29 -20.65
N LEU A 70 23.60 18.70 -21.12
CA LEU A 70 23.81 19.92 -21.89
C LEU A 70 24.33 19.55 -23.29
N GLY A 71 23.74 20.14 -24.32
CA GLY A 71 24.10 19.91 -25.71
C GLY A 71 23.93 21.17 -26.53
N ASP A 72 24.74 21.30 -27.56
CA ASP A 72 24.68 22.40 -28.52
C ASP A 72 25.31 21.90 -29.83
N ALA A 73 24.73 22.25 -30.97
CA ALA A 73 25.25 21.88 -32.29
C ALA A 73 26.67 22.43 -32.54
N GLY A 74 27.05 23.51 -31.88
CA GLY A 74 28.39 24.11 -31.96
C GLY A 74 29.45 23.44 -31.08
N VAL A 75 29.08 22.52 -30.19
CA VAL A 75 30.00 21.91 -29.21
C VAL A 75 30.31 20.48 -29.60
N ALA A 76 31.60 20.17 -29.79
CA ALA A 76 32.06 18.85 -30.26
C ALA A 76 31.69 17.68 -29.32
N LYS A 77 31.37 17.95 -28.05
CA LYS A 77 30.97 16.94 -27.07
C LYS A 77 29.96 17.53 -26.09
N GLY A 78 28.74 17.01 -26.09
CA GLY A 78 27.75 17.32 -25.06
C GLY A 78 28.24 16.90 -23.67
N ALA A 79 27.68 17.52 -22.63
CA ALA A 79 27.97 17.19 -21.24
C ALA A 79 26.81 16.38 -20.64
N ASP A 80 27.13 15.26 -20.01
CA ASP A 80 26.21 14.48 -19.16
C ASP A 80 26.84 14.42 -17.76
N VAL A 81 26.28 15.20 -16.83
CA VAL A 81 26.81 15.38 -15.49
C VAL A 81 25.84 14.79 -14.49
N LEU A 82 26.27 13.75 -13.78
CA LEU A 82 25.51 13.19 -12.68
C LEU A 82 25.46 14.20 -11.51
N LEU A 83 24.25 14.61 -11.13
CA LEU A 83 24.01 15.54 -10.03
C LEU A 83 23.77 14.81 -8.71
N ALA A 84 23.01 13.72 -8.75
CA ALA A 84 22.65 12.95 -7.56
C ALA A 84 22.42 11.47 -7.88
N ARG A 85 22.65 10.60 -6.90
CA ARG A 85 22.31 9.17 -6.94
C ARG A 85 21.25 8.85 -5.88
N SER A 86 20.52 7.75 -6.10
CA SER A 86 19.56 7.20 -5.13
C SER A 86 18.52 8.23 -4.64
N VAL A 87 18.01 9.04 -5.56
CA VAL A 87 16.91 9.97 -5.27
C VAL A 87 15.62 9.17 -5.15
N HIS A 88 15.00 9.21 -3.97
CA HIS A 88 13.75 8.50 -3.70
C HIS A 88 12.54 9.41 -3.93
N LEU A 89 11.64 9.00 -4.83
CA LEU A 89 10.30 9.56 -4.88
C LEU A 89 9.41 8.88 -3.85
N ALA A 90 9.02 9.63 -2.82
CA ALA A 90 7.93 9.23 -1.95
C ALA A 90 6.60 9.40 -2.72
N THR A 91 6.15 8.36 -3.42
CA THR A 91 4.77 8.30 -3.91
C THR A 91 3.90 7.62 -2.87
N ALA A 92 2.82 8.30 -2.47
CA ALA A 92 1.92 7.85 -1.41
C ALA A 92 0.97 6.72 -1.86
N THR A 93 0.97 6.35 -3.14
CA THR A 93 0.06 5.35 -3.69
C THR A 93 0.86 4.28 -4.42
N PRO A 94 0.74 2.99 -4.04
CA PRO A 94 1.27 1.92 -4.85
C PRO A 94 0.59 2.03 -6.22
N ARG A 95 1.41 2.31 -7.23
CA ARG A 95 1.00 2.28 -8.63
C ARG A 95 0.41 0.90 -8.87
N GLU A 96 -0.83 0.84 -9.36
CA GLU A 96 -1.26 -0.33 -10.12
C GLU A 96 -0.27 -0.42 -11.27
N GLU A 97 0.75 -1.26 -11.09
CA GLU A 97 1.63 -1.66 -12.16
C GLU A 97 0.68 -2.20 -13.22
N LEU A 98 0.50 -1.45 -14.31
CA LEU A 98 -0.21 -1.90 -15.49
C LEU A 98 0.58 -3.10 -15.98
N LEU A 99 0.24 -4.26 -15.42
CA LEU A 99 0.84 -5.53 -15.74
C LEU A 99 0.81 -5.61 -17.26
N PRO A 100 1.96 -5.87 -17.92
CA PRO A 100 1.99 -5.99 -19.37
C PRO A 100 0.85 -6.91 -19.79
N ALA A 101 0.12 -6.57 -20.85
CA ALA A 101 -1.15 -7.20 -21.24
C ALA A 101 -1.13 -8.74 -21.41
N ARG A 102 0.04 -9.37 -21.24
CA ARG A 102 0.31 -10.81 -21.31
C ARG A 102 0.89 -11.40 -20.01
N ARG A 103 0.65 -10.81 -18.83
CA ARG A 103 0.91 -11.51 -17.56
C ARG A 103 -0.36 -12.20 -17.09
N GLU A 104 -0.20 -13.47 -16.69
CA GLU A 104 -1.21 -14.21 -15.95
C GLU A 104 -1.59 -13.40 -14.71
N ARG A 105 -2.88 -13.08 -14.58
CA ARG A 105 -3.36 -12.29 -13.44
C ARG A 105 -3.37 -13.18 -12.21
N PRO A 106 -3.09 -12.65 -11.01
CA PRO A 106 -3.19 -13.44 -9.79
C PRO A 106 -4.62 -13.96 -9.62
N ASP A 107 -4.75 -15.22 -9.21
CA ASP A 107 -6.04 -15.81 -8.91
C ASP A 107 -6.69 -15.10 -7.71
N VAL A 108 -7.93 -14.65 -7.90
CA VAL A 108 -8.72 -14.03 -6.84
C VAL A 108 -9.59 -15.10 -6.19
N HIS A 109 -9.23 -15.50 -4.97
CA HIS A 109 -10.06 -16.40 -4.17
C HIS A 109 -11.13 -15.62 -3.41
N HIS A 110 -12.38 -16.05 -3.51
CA HIS A 110 -13.42 -15.54 -2.64
C HIS A 110 -13.28 -16.14 -1.23
N THR A 111 -12.89 -15.31 -0.26
CA THR A 111 -12.89 -15.72 1.15
C THR A 111 -14.32 -15.70 1.68
N PHE A 112 -14.91 -16.89 1.85
CA PHE A 112 -16.22 -17.03 2.49
C PHE A 112 -16.15 -16.73 3.98
N ARG A 113 -17.27 -16.25 4.55
CA ARG A 113 -17.40 -16.08 6.00
C ARG A 113 -17.29 -17.44 6.69
N GLN A 114 -16.63 -17.46 7.84
CA GLN A 114 -16.60 -18.68 8.65
C GLN A 114 -17.99 -18.96 9.24
N PRO A 115 -18.43 -20.24 9.27
CA PRO A 115 -19.70 -20.59 9.88
C PRO A 115 -19.67 -20.33 11.38
N GLU A 116 -20.81 -19.92 11.92
CA GLU A 116 -20.98 -19.74 13.36
C GLU A 116 -20.83 -21.07 14.11
N LYS A 117 -20.22 -21.02 15.31
CA LYS A 117 -19.99 -22.20 16.14
C LYS A 117 -21.33 -22.73 16.67
N ARG A 118 -21.67 -23.97 16.35
CA ARG A 118 -22.89 -24.62 16.86
C ARG A 118 -22.79 -24.93 18.36
N VAL A 119 -23.91 -24.81 19.06
CA VAL A 119 -24.03 -25.09 20.51
C VAL A 119 -23.85 -26.60 20.78
N ASN A 120 -23.26 -26.94 21.93
CA ASN A 120 -22.99 -28.33 22.34
C ASN A 120 -24.26 -29.19 22.35
N ALA A 121 -24.26 -30.29 21.58
CA ALA A 121 -25.40 -31.21 21.44
C ALA A 121 -25.90 -31.82 22.77
N LEU A 122 -25.01 -31.93 23.77
CA LEU A 122 -25.36 -32.39 25.12
C LEU A 122 -26.30 -31.42 25.86
N ALA A 123 -26.11 -30.11 25.69
CA ALA A 123 -26.99 -29.12 26.32
C ALA A 123 -28.40 -29.14 25.69
N LEU A 124 -28.47 -29.34 24.37
CA LEU A 124 -29.74 -29.47 23.64
C LEU A 124 -30.52 -30.72 24.07
N THR A 125 -29.85 -31.87 24.17
CA THR A 125 -30.50 -33.14 24.54
C THR A 125 -31.07 -33.12 25.96
N VAL A 126 -30.34 -32.56 26.92
CA VAL A 126 -30.83 -32.42 28.31
C VAL A 126 -32.02 -31.46 28.39
N THR A 127 -31.98 -30.35 27.64
CA THR A 127 -33.09 -29.38 27.60
C THR A 127 -34.35 -29.99 26.98
N MET A 128 -34.22 -30.76 25.89
CA MET A 128 -35.34 -31.46 25.26
C MET A 128 -35.90 -32.59 26.13
N ALA A 129 -35.04 -33.33 26.84
CA ALA A 129 -35.48 -34.35 27.79
C ALA A 129 -36.30 -33.74 28.94
N LEU A 130 -35.87 -32.59 29.48
CA LEU A 130 -36.62 -31.88 30.52
C LEU A 130 -37.99 -31.39 30.00
N LEU A 131 -38.05 -30.90 28.75
CA LEU A 131 -39.30 -30.47 28.11
C LEU A 131 -40.25 -31.65 27.85
N ALA A 132 -39.73 -32.81 27.45
CA ALA A 132 -40.55 -34.02 27.28
C ALA A 132 -41.14 -34.50 28.62
N VAL A 133 -40.34 -34.44 29.69
CA VAL A 133 -40.77 -34.79 31.06
C VAL A 133 -41.83 -33.80 31.58
N PHE A 134 -41.71 -32.50 31.29
CA PHE A 134 -42.77 -31.52 31.53
C PHE A 134 -44.09 -31.94 30.87
N TRP A 135 -44.04 -32.24 29.58
CA TRP A 135 -45.22 -32.56 28.77
C TRP A 135 -45.98 -33.79 29.24
N LEU A 136 -45.26 -34.77 29.81
CA LEU A 136 -45.83 -36.06 30.21
C LEU A 136 -46.39 -36.08 31.64
N ARG A 137 -45.82 -35.31 32.58
CA ARG A 137 -46.14 -35.53 34.01
C ARG A 137 -46.08 -34.34 34.95
N LEU A 138 -45.44 -33.22 34.60
CA LEU A 138 -45.23 -32.15 35.59
C LEU A 138 -46.15 -30.96 35.35
N THR A 139 -46.67 -30.40 36.44
CA THR A 139 -47.36 -29.11 36.41
C THR A 139 -46.35 -27.98 36.23
N LEU A 140 -46.80 -26.84 35.68
CA LEU A 140 -45.95 -25.71 35.29
C LEU A 140 -45.06 -25.17 36.42
N THR A 141 -45.51 -25.28 37.67
CA THR A 141 -44.74 -24.85 38.85
C THR A 141 -43.60 -25.81 39.20
N GLN A 142 -43.74 -27.10 38.92
CA GLN A 142 -42.72 -28.11 39.24
C GLN A 142 -41.58 -28.13 38.22
N THR A 143 -41.76 -27.59 37.02
CA THR A 143 -40.72 -27.53 35.98
C THR A 143 -39.87 -26.28 36.01
N LEU A 144 -40.36 -25.20 36.62
CA LEU A 144 -39.60 -23.96 36.76
C LEU A 144 -38.34 -24.14 37.61
N VAL A 145 -38.41 -24.93 38.68
CA VAL A 145 -37.27 -25.19 39.58
C VAL A 145 -36.11 -25.92 38.88
N PRO A 146 -36.31 -27.08 38.22
CA PRO A 146 -35.22 -27.75 37.50
C PRO A 146 -34.76 -26.95 36.26
N LEU A 147 -35.65 -26.20 35.60
CA LEU A 147 -35.27 -25.35 34.47
C LEU A 147 -34.33 -24.21 34.90
N ALA A 148 -34.63 -23.55 36.02
CA ALA A 148 -33.77 -22.51 36.57
C ALA A 148 -32.39 -23.06 37.01
N ALA A 149 -32.36 -24.26 37.60
CA ALA A 149 -31.12 -24.94 37.93
C ALA A 149 -30.30 -25.28 36.67
N LEU A 150 -30.95 -25.78 35.62
CA LEU A 150 -30.30 -26.10 34.34
C LEU A 150 -29.72 -24.86 33.68
N LEU A 151 -30.51 -23.77 33.61
CA LEU A 151 -30.08 -22.48 33.07
C LEU A 151 -28.89 -21.89 33.84
N SER A 152 -28.85 -22.07 35.17
CA SER A 152 -27.74 -21.64 36.01
C SER A 152 -26.47 -22.42 35.69
N VAL A 153 -26.56 -23.76 35.56
CA VAL A 153 -25.41 -24.61 35.18
C VAL A 153 -24.90 -24.27 33.78
N VAL A 154 -25.80 -24.07 32.80
CA VAL A 154 -25.43 -23.71 31.42
C VAL A 154 -24.80 -22.31 31.38
N SER A 155 -25.31 -21.35 32.15
CA SER A 155 -24.74 -20.00 32.23
C SER A 155 -23.35 -20.00 32.86
N PHE A 156 -23.13 -20.83 33.88
CA PHE A 156 -21.85 -20.93 34.57
C PHE A 156 -20.81 -21.68 33.73
N THR A 157 -21.18 -22.82 33.15
CA THR A 157 -20.30 -23.59 32.25
C THR A 157 -20.03 -22.85 30.93
N GLY A 158 -21.02 -22.15 30.40
CA GLY A 158 -20.90 -21.31 29.21
C GLY A 158 -19.98 -20.10 29.40
N ARG A 159 -19.95 -19.50 30.60
CA ARG A 159 -18.99 -18.43 30.95
C ARG A 159 -17.58 -18.95 31.22
N GLY A 160 -17.44 -20.15 31.81
CA GLY A 160 -16.13 -20.77 32.08
C GLY A 160 -15.34 -21.18 30.82
N LEU A 161 -16.04 -21.46 29.71
CA LEU A 161 -15.43 -21.75 28.40
C LEU A 161 -15.16 -20.47 27.56
N GLY A 162 -15.49 -19.29 28.08
CA GLY A 162 -15.50 -18.00 27.36
C GLY A 162 -14.17 -17.23 27.28
N PRO A 163 -13.22 -17.33 28.23
CA PRO A 163 -11.96 -16.58 28.12
C PRO A 163 -10.67 -17.42 28.21
N ALA A 164 -10.67 -18.72 27.87
CA ALA A 164 -9.43 -19.53 27.85
C ALA A 164 -8.59 -19.40 26.56
N LYS A 165 -8.91 -18.45 25.66
CA LYS A 165 -8.08 -18.08 24.50
C LYS A 165 -7.88 -16.57 24.41
N ALA A 166 -7.21 -16.01 25.41
CA ALA A 166 -6.66 -14.66 25.32
C ALA A 166 -5.40 -14.54 26.20
N LYS A 167 -4.31 -15.22 25.79
CA LYS A 167 -2.90 -14.85 26.00
C LYS A 167 -1.96 -16.01 25.65
N SER A 168 -1.55 -16.07 24.39
CA SER A 168 -0.21 -16.51 24.02
C SER A 168 0.16 -15.85 22.69
N LEU A 169 0.47 -14.56 22.77
CA LEU A 169 1.39 -13.78 21.93
C LEU A 169 1.75 -12.54 22.74
#